data_AF-A0A6B2G8S5-F1
#
_entry.id   AF-A0A6B2G8S5-F1
#
_cell.length_a   1.000
_cell.length_b   1.000
_cell.length_c   1.000
_cell.angle_alpha   90.00
_cell.angle_beta   90.00
_cell.angle_gamma   90.00
#
_symmetry.space_group_name_H-M   'P 1'
#
loop_
_entity.id
_entity.type
_entity.pdbx_description
1 polymer ?
#
loop_
_entity_poly.entity_id
_entity_poly.type
_entity_poly.pdbx_seq_one_letter_code
_entity_poly.pdbx_strand_id
1 'polypeptide(L)'
;KKQYVDFIFKNGDYNGICLEEINKIINNNQHCILNVTQNAIKKLNENKIYPIVVLLKKPRSQNYLNNDNFDCEQKFKINRNAEILEKYYSNILTDIIEVKCFEDALNSVLYIVNVRQSDFIWNSNRTVYPS
;
A
#
# COMPACT_ATOMS: atom_id res chain seq x y z
N LYS A 1 4.41 -22.33 14.95
CA LYS A 1 3.46 -22.53 13.82
C LYS A 1 3.58 -21.31 12.92
N LYS A 2 3.92 -21.47 11.63
CA LYS A 2 4.09 -20.31 10.73
C LYS A 2 2.79 -19.50 10.66
N GLN A 3 2.91 -18.19 10.84
CA GLN A 3 1.80 -17.25 10.73
C GLN A 3 1.86 -16.53 9.37
N TYR A 4 0.72 -16.44 8.70
CA TYR A 4 0.61 -15.81 7.38
C TYR A 4 -0.33 -14.62 7.43
N VAL A 5 0.15 -13.49 6.91
CA VAL A 5 -0.64 -12.27 6.80
C VAL A 5 -1.57 -12.34 5.59
N ASP A 6 -1.16 -13.03 4.52
CA ASP A 6 -2.00 -13.20 3.34
C ASP A 6 -1.75 -14.52 2.61
N PHE A 7 -2.72 -14.91 1.78
CA PHE A 7 -2.62 -15.99 0.81
C PHE A 7 -3.22 -15.52 -0.50
N ILE A 8 -2.37 -15.32 -1.50
CA ILE A 8 -2.81 -14.84 -2.82
C ILE A 8 -2.75 -16.00 -3.79
N PHE A 9 -3.89 -16.34 -4.37
CA PHE A 9 -3.96 -17.32 -5.45
C PHE A 9 -3.69 -16.62 -6.79
N LYS A 10 -2.62 -17.02 -7.47
CA LYS A 10 -2.24 -16.47 -8.78
C LYS A 10 -1.64 -17.57 -9.65
N ASN A 11 -2.09 -17.66 -10.90
CA ASN A 11 -1.61 -18.61 -11.90
C ASN A 11 -1.67 -20.09 -11.50
N GLY A 12 -2.62 -20.49 -10.64
CA GLY A 12 -2.77 -21.87 -10.20
C GLY A 12 -2.11 -22.18 -8.85
N ASP A 13 -1.34 -21.25 -8.30
CA ASP A 13 -0.58 -21.46 -7.06
C ASP A 13 -0.96 -20.44 -5.96
N TYR A 14 -0.84 -20.88 -4.70
CA TYR A 14 -0.98 -20.03 -3.52
C TYR A 14 0.37 -19.48 -3.08
N ASN A 15 0.52 -18.16 -3.12
CA ASN A 15 1.65 -17.47 -2.52
C ASN A 15 1.23 -16.96 -1.14
N GLY A 16 1.73 -17.63 -0.10
CA GLY A 16 1.55 -17.22 1.29
C GLY A 16 2.61 -16.20 1.68
N ILE A 17 2.19 -15.10 2.33
CA ILE A 17 3.12 -14.07 2.82
C ILE A 17 3.31 -14.30 4.32
N CYS A 18 4.52 -14.69 4.71
CA CYS A 18 4.86 -15.09 6.08
C CYS A 18 5.20 -13.88 6.95
N LEU A 19 4.59 -13.81 8.14
CA LEU A 19 4.87 -12.73 9.10
C LEU A 19 6.33 -12.75 9.57
N GLU A 20 6.93 -13.94 9.73
CA GLU A 20 8.33 -14.08 10.14
C GLU A 20 9.31 -13.50 9.10
N GLU A 21 8.98 -13.59 7.82
CA GLU A 21 9.81 -13.04 6.73
C GLU A 21 9.74 -11.52 6.70
N ILE A 22 8.54 -10.96 6.90
CA ILE A 22 8.34 -9.52 7.05
C ILE A 22 9.16 -8.98 8.23
N ASN A 23 9.07 -9.63 9.39
CA ASN A 23 9.82 -9.23 10.59
C ASN A 23 11.33 -9.25 10.38
N LYS A 24 11.88 -10.22 9.63
CA LYS A 24 13.31 -10.23 9.31
C LYS A 24 13.76 -8.99 8.55
N ILE A 25 12.95 -8.53 7.59
CA ILE A 25 13.25 -7.33 6.80
C ILE A 25 13.17 -6.08 7.69
N ILE A 26 12.08 -5.95 8.47
CA ILE A 26 11.86 -4.80 9.35
C ILE A 26 12.95 -4.70 10.43
N ASN A 27 13.38 -5.83 11.00
CA ASN A 27 14.44 -5.87 12.02
C ASN A 27 15.81 -5.44 11.48
N ASN A 28 16.00 -5.47 10.15
CA ASN A 28 17.18 -4.93 9.47
C ASN A 28 17.02 -3.44 9.13
N ASN A 29 16.01 -2.77 9.66
CA ASN A 29 15.67 -1.37 9.40
C ASN A 29 15.42 -1.08 7.90
N GLN A 30 14.75 -2.03 7.22
CA GLN A 30 14.38 -1.94 5.82
C GLN A 30 12.85 -1.92 5.64
N HIS A 31 12.39 -1.22 4.61
CA HIS A 31 10.98 -1.26 4.19
C HIS A 31 10.67 -2.55 3.43
N CYS A 32 9.63 -3.26 3.85
CA CYS A 32 9.12 -4.42 3.16
C CYS A 32 8.03 -4.00 2.17
N ILE A 33 8.29 -4.15 0.86
CA ILE A 33 7.29 -3.87 -0.18
C ILE A 33 6.37 -5.10 -0.30
N LEU A 34 5.08 -4.89 -0.07
CA LEU A 34 4.08 -5.96 -0.03
C LEU A 34 3.04 -5.79 -1.11
N ASN A 35 2.83 -6.84 -1.90
CA ASN A 35 1.65 -6.97 -2.76
C ASN A 35 0.61 -7.82 -2.02
N VAL A 36 -0.29 -7.16 -1.29
CA VAL A 36 -1.23 -7.80 -0.35
C VAL A 36 -2.66 -7.31 -0.53
N THR A 37 -3.61 -8.10 -0.02
CA THR A 37 -5.01 -7.73 0.15
C THR A 37 -5.21 -6.89 1.42
N GLN A 38 -6.38 -6.25 1.53
CA GLN A 38 -6.78 -5.47 2.70
C GLN A 38 -6.82 -6.28 4.01
N ASN A 39 -7.03 -7.59 3.93
CA ASN A 39 -7.04 -8.45 5.12
C ASN A 39 -5.64 -8.60 5.73
N ALA A 40 -4.60 -8.55 4.90
CA ALA A 40 -3.23 -8.56 5.38
C ALA A 40 -2.92 -7.32 6.21
N ILE A 41 -3.41 -6.14 5.80
CA ILE A 41 -3.20 -4.88 6.52
C ILE A 41 -3.77 -4.96 7.94
N LYS A 42 -4.96 -5.54 8.11
CA LYS A 42 -5.55 -5.76 9.45
C LYS A 42 -4.67 -6.66 10.32
N LYS A 43 -4.21 -7.80 9.77
CA LYS A 43 -3.33 -8.73 10.49
C LYS A 43 -1.97 -8.12 10.81
N LEU A 44 -1.42 -7.28 9.94
CA LEU A 44 -0.18 -6.54 10.20
C LEU A 44 -0.39 -5.62 11.42
N ASN A 45 -1.47 -4.84 11.43
CA ASN A 45 -1.81 -3.95 12.55
C ASN A 45 -2.01 -4.70 13.87
N GLU A 46 -2.68 -5.86 13.85
CA GLU A 46 -2.84 -6.75 15.02
C GLU A 46 -1.50 -7.24 15.58
N ASN A 47 -0.48 -7.35 14.73
CA ASN A 47 0.89 -7.71 15.10
C ASN A 47 1.80 -6.50 15.35
N LYS A 48 1.22 -5.31 15.53
CA LYS A 48 1.94 -4.04 15.74
C LYS A 48 2.90 -3.67 14.60
N ILE A 49 2.65 -4.21 13.40
CA ILE A 49 3.28 -3.79 12.17
C ILE A 49 2.27 -2.89 11.48
N TYR A 50 2.45 -1.59 11.59
CA TYR A 50 1.66 -0.66 10.82
C TYR A 50 2.28 -0.64 9.40
N PRO A 51 1.52 -0.63 8.29
CA PRO A 51 2.09 -0.43 6.95
C PRO A 51 1.72 0.95 6.36
N ILE A 52 2.62 1.54 5.55
CA ILE A 52 2.29 2.72 4.74
C ILE A 52 1.49 2.22 3.54
N VAL A 53 0.20 2.56 3.46
CA VAL A 53 -0.73 2.06 2.45
C VAL A 53 -1.09 3.18 1.48
N VAL A 54 -0.44 3.17 0.32
CA VAL A 54 -0.62 4.21 -0.70
C VAL A 54 -1.51 3.71 -1.84
N LEU A 55 -2.59 4.42 -2.12
CA LEU A 55 -3.38 4.20 -3.33
C LEU A 55 -2.84 5.06 -4.48
N LEU A 56 -2.41 4.42 -5.57
CA LEU A 56 -2.10 5.08 -6.82
C LEU A 56 -3.36 5.13 -7.69
N LYS A 57 -3.78 6.32 -8.09
CA LYS A 57 -4.93 6.50 -8.99
C LYS A 57 -4.59 7.41 -10.16
N LYS A 58 -5.26 7.20 -11.29
CA LYS A 58 -5.15 8.09 -12.45
C LYS A 58 -6.07 9.31 -12.26
N PRO A 59 -5.70 10.49 -12.75
CA PRO A 59 -6.58 11.66 -12.73
C PRO A 59 -7.79 11.43 -13.65
N ARG A 60 -8.96 11.93 -13.25
CA ARG A 60 -10.22 11.78 -14.02
C ARG A 60 -10.29 12.64 -15.30
N SER A 61 -9.33 13.54 -15.52
CA SER A 61 -9.38 14.48 -16.65
C SER A 61 -9.21 13.77 -18.00
N GLN A 62 -10.03 14.18 -18.99
CA GLN A 62 -10.03 13.64 -20.36
C GLN A 62 -8.66 13.64 -21.03
N ASN A 63 -7.84 14.66 -20.77
CA ASN A 63 -6.49 14.77 -21.37
C ASN A 63 -5.57 13.59 -21.00
N TYR A 64 -5.68 13.04 -19.78
CA TYR A 64 -4.88 11.89 -19.37
C TYR A 64 -5.42 10.57 -19.90
N LEU A 65 -6.75 10.46 -20.00
CA LEU A 65 -7.38 9.28 -20.60
C LEU A 65 -6.98 9.10 -22.07
N ASN A 66 -6.58 10.16 -22.77
CA ASN A 66 -6.19 10.09 -24.18
C ASN A 66 -4.71 9.72 -24.40
N ASN A 67 -3.84 9.98 -23.43
CA ASN A 67 -2.39 9.78 -23.56
C ASN A 67 -1.89 8.42 -23.06
N ASP A 68 -2.73 7.64 -22.37
CA ASP A 68 -2.37 6.31 -21.89
C ASP A 68 -2.53 5.24 -22.98
N ASN A 69 -1.56 4.33 -23.09
CA ASN A 69 -1.56 3.21 -24.05
C ASN A 69 -2.60 2.11 -23.77
N PHE A 70 -3.41 2.26 -22.73
CA PHE A 70 -4.52 1.36 -22.40
C PHE A 70 -5.73 1.61 -23.31
N ASP A 71 -6.53 0.58 -23.56
CA ASP A 71 -7.82 0.74 -24.23
C ASP A 71 -8.86 1.41 -23.31
N CYS A 72 -9.99 1.85 -23.88
CA CYS A 72 -11.04 2.56 -23.13
C CYS A 72 -11.63 1.70 -21.99
N GLU A 73 -11.77 0.38 -22.19
CA GLU A 73 -12.36 -0.53 -21.21
C GLU A 73 -11.41 -0.72 -20.01
N GLN A 74 -10.12 -0.89 -20.26
CA GLN A 74 -9.07 -0.96 -19.26
C GLN A 74 -9.01 0.33 -18.45
N LYS A 75 -9.05 1.50 -19.11
CA LYS A 75 -9.09 2.81 -18.44
C LYS A 75 -10.29 2.93 -17.51
N PHE A 76 -11.47 2.55 -17.98
CA PHE A 76 -12.69 2.56 -17.17
C PHE A 76 -12.58 1.62 -15.97
N LYS A 77 -12.08 0.40 -16.19
CA LYS A 77 -11.90 -0.61 -15.14
C LYS A 77 -10.89 -0.15 -14.07
N ILE A 78 -9.76 0.41 -14.48
CA ILE A 78 -8.73 0.94 -13.56
C ILE A 78 -9.32 2.08 -12.70
N ASN A 79 -9.98 3.05 -13.33
CA ASN A 79 -10.58 4.17 -12.59
C ASN A 79 -11.68 3.72 -11.64
N ARG A 80 -12.61 2.87 -12.12
CA ARG A 80 -13.68 2.33 -11.27
C ARG A 80 -13.13 1.54 -10.10
N ASN A 81 -12.09 0.72 -10.32
CA ASN A 81 -11.44 -0.02 -9.25
C ASN A 81 -10.79 0.94 -8.24
N ALA A 82 -10.10 1.98 -8.69
CA ALA A 82 -9.51 2.98 -7.81
C ALA A 82 -10.58 3.71 -6.97
N GLU A 83 -11.73 4.05 -7.55
CA GLU A 83 -12.86 4.67 -6.83
C GLU A 83 -13.44 3.74 -5.75
N ILE A 84 -13.58 2.45 -6.07
CA ILE A 84 -14.00 1.43 -5.11
C ILE A 84 -12.96 1.35 -3.99
N LEU A 85 -11.67 1.25 -4.31
CA LEU A 85 -10.62 1.17 -3.29
C LEU A 85 -10.61 2.40 -2.37
N GLU A 86 -10.65 3.59 -2.95
CA GLU A 86 -10.70 4.87 -2.22
C GLU A 86 -11.91 4.93 -1.29
N LYS A 87 -13.10 4.55 -1.78
CA LYS A 87 -14.33 4.60 -0.98
C LYS A 87 -14.35 3.56 0.15
N TYR A 88 -14.10 2.30 -0.18
CA TYR A 88 -14.28 1.18 0.76
C TYR A 88 -13.11 1.00 1.74
N TYR A 89 -11.93 1.51 1.39
CA TYR A 89 -10.71 1.31 2.17
C TYR A 89 -10.08 2.62 2.66
N SER A 90 -10.78 3.74 2.56
CA SER A 90 -10.34 5.06 3.07
C SER A 90 -9.77 5.02 4.50
N ASN A 91 -10.29 4.15 5.36
CA ASN A 91 -9.85 4.00 6.75
C ASN A 91 -8.51 3.27 6.93
N ILE A 92 -8.03 2.55 5.92
CA ILE A 92 -6.72 1.87 5.95
C ILE A 92 -5.67 2.55 5.06
N LEU A 93 -6.09 3.43 4.15
CA LEU A 93 -5.18 4.20 3.31
C LEU A 93 -4.46 5.26 4.15
N THR A 94 -3.13 5.32 4.01
CA THR A 94 -2.33 6.41 4.60
C THR A 94 -2.29 7.61 3.66
N ASP A 95 -2.20 7.37 2.35
CA ASP A 95 -2.12 8.41 1.32
C ASP A 95 -2.75 7.96 0.01
N ILE A 96 -3.09 8.95 -0.82
CA ILE A 96 -3.58 8.75 -2.18
C ILE A 96 -2.73 9.63 -3.10
N ILE A 97 -2.16 9.05 -4.14
CA ILE A 97 -1.34 9.75 -5.12
C ILE A 97 -2.05 9.71 -6.47
N GLU A 98 -2.31 10.90 -7.03
CA GLU A 98 -2.75 11.03 -8.41
C GLU A 98 -1.56 10.99 -9.35
N VAL A 99 -1.44 9.90 -10.10
CA VAL A 99 -0.31 9.63 -10.99
C VAL A 99 -0.59 10.18 -12.38
N LYS A 100 0.20 11.19 -12.76
CA LYS A 100 0.14 11.84 -14.07
C LYS A 100 0.97 11.09 -15.11
N CYS A 101 2.23 10.82 -14.80
CA CYS A 101 3.14 9.98 -15.58
C CYS A 101 3.85 8.98 -14.66
N PHE A 102 4.50 7.97 -15.25
CA PHE A 102 5.17 6.92 -14.48
C PHE A 102 6.40 7.45 -13.72
N GLU A 103 7.15 8.35 -14.36
CA GLU A 103 8.36 8.97 -13.79
C GLU A 103 8.04 9.71 -12.48
N ASP A 104 6.95 10.49 -12.46
CA ASP A 104 6.53 11.24 -11.27
C ASP A 104 5.95 10.34 -10.17
N ALA A 105 5.42 9.16 -10.54
CA ALA A 105 4.82 8.22 -9.60
C ALA A 105 5.84 7.74 -8.56
N LEU A 106 7.02 7.33 -9.01
CA LEU A 106 8.08 6.81 -8.14
C LEU A 106 8.57 7.90 -7.18
N ASN A 107 8.81 9.11 -7.68
CA ASN A 107 9.23 10.24 -6.86
C ASN A 107 8.17 10.60 -5.80
N SER A 108 6.89 10.58 -6.19
CA SER A 108 5.78 10.84 -5.26
C SER A 108 5.67 9.78 -4.18
N VAL A 109 5.81 8.50 -4.55
CA VAL A 109 5.81 7.39 -3.58
C VAL A 109 7.00 7.50 -2.62
N LEU A 110 8.21 7.74 -3.13
CA LEU A 110 9.41 7.90 -2.31
C LEU A 110 9.28 9.08 -1.34
N TYR A 111 8.73 10.20 -1.80
CA TYR A 111 8.45 11.36 -0.95
C TYR A 111 7.49 10.98 0.18
N ILE A 112 6.35 10.34 -0.14
CA ILE A 112 5.36 9.92 0.86
C ILE A 112 5.98 8.94 1.86
N VAL A 113 6.73 7.94 1.41
CA VAL A 113 7.40 6.98 2.31
C VAL A 113 8.37 7.71 3.24
N ASN A 114 9.15 8.67 2.74
CA ASN A 114 10.09 9.44 3.56
C ASN A 114 9.42 10.32 4.61
N VAL A 115 8.27 10.92 4.28
CA VAL A 115 7.49 11.71 5.22
C VAL A 115 6.85 10.79 6.26
N ARG A 116 6.13 9.75 5.82
CA ARG A 116 5.33 8.87 6.69
C ARG A 116 6.16 8.01 7.62
N GLN A 117 7.36 7.57 7.21
CA GLN A 117 8.25 6.81 8.11
C GLN A 117 8.70 7.63 9.33
N SER A 118 8.59 8.97 9.27
CA SER A 118 8.99 9.90 10.34
C SER A 118 7.82 10.33 11.24
N ASP A 119 6.57 10.00 10.89
CA ASP A 119 5.37 10.41 11.64
C ASP A 119 5.29 9.71 13.02
N PHE A 120 4.81 10.43 14.04
CA PHE A 120 4.82 10.01 15.46
C PHE A 120 4.12 8.66 15.76
N ILE A 121 3.18 8.23 14.92
CA ILE A 121 2.48 6.93 15.05
C ILE A 121 3.45 5.75 14.85
N TRP A 122 4.54 5.97 14.10
CA TRP A 122 5.51 4.96 13.71
C TRP A 122 6.71 4.88 14.65
N ASN A 123 6.85 5.87 15.54
CA ASN A 123 7.95 6.03 16.47
C ASN A 123 7.59 5.68 17.93
N SER A 124 6.37 5.20 18.20
CA SER A 124 5.83 5.00 19.55
C SER A 124 6.42 3.82 20.36
N ASN A 125 7.60 3.31 19.98
CA ASN A 125 8.44 2.48 20.85
C ASN A 125 9.47 3.31 21.66
N ARG A 126 9.47 4.64 21.57
CA ARG A 126 10.14 5.48 22.58
C ARG A 126 9.12 5.99 23.59
N THR A 127 8.88 5.14 24.60
CA THR A 127 8.38 5.45 25.95
C THR A 127 7.63 6.78 26.13
N VAL A 128 6.30 6.70 26.22
CA VAL A 128 5.54 7.62 27.08
C VAL A 128 4.57 6.78 27.90
N TYR A 129 5.04 6.33 29.08
CA TYR A 129 4.12 6.09 30.18
C TYR A 129 3.79 7.46 30.78
N PRO A 130 2.51 7.85 30.89
CA PRO A 130 2.16 8.99 31.72
C PRO A 130 2.34 8.59 33.18
N SER A 131 2.98 9.47 33.95
CA SER A 131 3.02 9.45 35.41
C SER A 131 1.61 9.65 35.99
#